data_AF-A0A9P1G044-F1
#
_entry.id   AF-A0A9P1G044-F1
#
_cell.length_a   1.000
_cell.length_b   1.000
_cell.length_c   1.000
_cell.angle_alpha   90.00
_cell.angle_beta   90.00
_cell.angle_gamma   90.00
#
_symmetry.space_group_name_H-M   'P 1'
#
loop_
_entity.id
_entity.type
_entity.pdbx_description
1 polymer ?
#
loop_
_entity_poly.entity_id
_entity_poly.type
_entity_poly.pdbx_seq_one_letter_code
_entity_poly.pdbx_strand_id
1 'polypeptide(L)'
;MSAAISISKARADAMLVELLQGFKAGSFQKKVEQLASKVEGNVRPKELKDVPGLPRLAKRVYAEVFQRYGFSGDDSLPAVLDPVLKTHPQLNSQVEEIWQLLRLPGGQKDGIESTSEDAMDAMDPRAERQLLRLGNTGKVAKDAEKAKDALSKKILKQMIWWKAAPDDMKRTPEDVQRNVTVADVWTLEGEHIPSYMVRGGFLSHVEEYQDAMADILSVASAKQKHDQLSEIQETLGAELSELSKLSELKQVDEPKTHSSAPWLALLLILLVFAIMGLAVWRLSRPTPKKTKRKEKGEKAA
;
A
#
# COMPACT_ATOMS: atom_id res chain seq x y z
N MET A 1 -16.30 -14.80 -30.04
CA MET A 1 -17.19 -13.72 -30.47
C MET A 1 -18.61 -14.20 -30.22
N SER A 2 -19.20 -13.85 -29.07
CA SER A 2 -20.59 -14.18 -28.78
C SER A 2 -21.48 -13.33 -29.69
N ALA A 3 -22.36 -13.96 -30.46
CA ALA A 3 -23.36 -13.24 -31.25
C ALA A 3 -24.12 -12.31 -30.29
N ALA A 4 -24.27 -11.03 -30.66
CA ALA A 4 -25.03 -10.08 -29.87
C ALA A 4 -26.50 -10.52 -29.87
N ILE A 5 -26.91 -11.25 -28.83
CA ILE A 5 -28.29 -11.69 -28.66
C ILE A 5 -29.13 -10.43 -28.42
N SER A 6 -29.94 -10.05 -29.41
CA SER A 6 -30.86 -8.94 -29.27
C SER A 6 -31.99 -9.33 -28.32
N ILE A 7 -31.90 -8.89 -27.06
CA ILE A 7 -32.93 -9.13 -26.04
C ILE A 7 -34.02 -8.05 -26.15
N SER A 8 -35.30 -8.46 -26.07
CA SER A 8 -36.42 -7.53 -26.04
C SER A 8 -36.46 -6.75 -24.72
N LYS A 9 -37.04 -5.54 -24.73
CA LYS A 9 -37.15 -4.69 -23.53
C LYS A 9 -37.80 -5.42 -22.35
N ALA A 10 -38.93 -6.09 -22.59
CA ALA A 10 -39.66 -6.81 -21.55
C ALA A 10 -38.84 -7.98 -20.96
N ARG A 11 -38.05 -8.65 -21.80
CA ARG A 11 -37.19 -9.75 -21.35
C ARG A 11 -35.98 -9.23 -20.56
N ALA A 12 -35.40 -8.09 -20.95
CA ALA A 12 -34.35 -7.43 -20.19
C ALA A 12 -34.85 -6.92 -18.83
N ASP A 13 -36.03 -6.31 -18.78
CA ASP A 13 -36.67 -5.85 -17.55
C ASP A 13 -36.92 -7.01 -16.57
N ALA A 14 -37.53 -8.10 -17.06
CA ALA A 14 -37.75 -9.31 -16.24
C ALA A 14 -36.43 -9.90 -15.67
N MET A 15 -35.37 -9.91 -16.49
CA MET A 15 -34.04 -10.36 -16.05
C MET A 15 -33.48 -9.48 -14.93
N LEU A 16 -33.60 -8.16 -15.04
CA LEU A 16 -33.12 -7.23 -14.02
C LEU A 16 -33.93 -7.35 -12.73
N VAL A 17 -35.24 -7.54 -12.81
CA VAL A 17 -36.10 -7.77 -11.64
C VAL A 17 -35.71 -9.07 -10.91
N GLU A 18 -35.48 -10.17 -11.64
CA GLU A 18 -35.01 -11.42 -11.04
C GLU A 18 -33.63 -11.28 -10.39
N LEU A 19 -32.69 -10.56 -11.02
CA LEU A 19 -31.38 -10.26 -10.42
C LEU A 19 -31.53 -9.47 -9.13
N LEU A 20 -32.31 -8.38 -9.14
CA LEU A 20 -32.60 -7.57 -7.96
C LEU A 20 -33.21 -8.41 -6.85
N GLN A 21 -34.17 -9.27 -7.17
CA GLN A 21 -34.77 -10.19 -6.19
C GLN A 21 -33.74 -11.18 -5.63
N GLY A 22 -32.87 -11.72 -6.48
CA GLY A 22 -31.78 -12.62 -6.08
C GLY A 22 -30.78 -11.97 -5.13
N PHE A 23 -30.40 -10.71 -5.39
CA PHE A 23 -29.52 -9.95 -4.50
C PHE A 23 -30.21 -9.45 -3.23
N LYS A 24 -31.51 -9.12 -3.27
CA LYS A 24 -32.32 -8.76 -2.09
C LYS A 24 -32.70 -9.97 -1.23
N ALA A 25 -32.49 -11.20 -1.72
CA ALA A 25 -32.84 -12.40 -0.97
C ALA A 25 -32.09 -12.44 0.38
N GLY A 26 -32.83 -12.69 1.47
CA GLY A 26 -32.25 -12.74 2.81
C GLY A 26 -31.14 -13.79 2.97
N SER A 27 -31.17 -14.86 2.18
CA SER A 27 -30.10 -15.88 2.14
C SER A 27 -28.79 -15.36 1.54
N PHE A 28 -28.87 -14.45 0.56
CA PHE A 28 -27.72 -13.76 -0.01
C PHE A 28 -27.17 -12.76 1.00
N GLN A 29 -28.03 -11.86 1.51
CA GLN A 29 -27.64 -10.81 2.47
C GLN A 29 -26.98 -11.38 3.73
N LYS A 30 -27.54 -12.45 4.31
CA LYS A 30 -26.92 -13.16 5.46
C LYS A 30 -25.52 -13.68 5.16
N LYS A 31 -25.26 -14.18 3.94
CA LYS A 31 -23.93 -14.65 3.55
C LYS A 31 -22.96 -13.50 3.31
N VAL A 32 -23.43 -12.38 2.76
CA VAL A 32 -22.63 -11.17 2.62
C VAL A 32 -22.18 -10.67 4.00
N GLU A 33 -23.11 -10.60 4.96
CA GLU A 33 -22.83 -10.22 6.34
C GLU A 33 -21.82 -11.18 7.02
N GLN A 34 -22.00 -12.49 6.85
CA GLN A 34 -21.04 -13.50 7.35
C GLN A 34 -19.65 -13.40 6.71
N LEU A 35 -19.56 -12.98 5.44
CA LEU A 35 -18.27 -12.77 4.79
C LEU A 35 -17.63 -11.47 5.29
N ALA A 36 -18.42 -10.41 5.45
CA ALA A 36 -17.95 -9.14 6.01
C ALA A 36 -17.45 -9.30 7.45
N SER A 37 -18.14 -10.09 8.29
CA SER A 37 -17.73 -10.32 9.68
C SER A 37 -16.44 -11.15 9.81
N LYS A 38 -16.06 -11.91 8.77
CA LYS A 38 -14.82 -12.70 8.74
C LYS A 38 -13.60 -11.91 8.33
N VAL A 39 -13.78 -10.75 7.71
CA VAL A 39 -12.67 -9.84 7.40
C VAL A 39 -12.34 -9.09 8.70
N GLU A 40 -11.68 -9.79 9.63
CA GLU A 40 -11.16 -9.24 10.88
C GLU A 40 -10.00 -8.30 10.56
N GLY A 41 -10.33 -7.03 10.40
CA GLY A 41 -9.39 -5.93 10.27
C GLY A 41 -10.16 -4.62 10.38
N ASN A 42 -9.60 -3.62 11.04
CA ASN A 42 -10.22 -2.30 11.26
C ASN A 42 -10.46 -1.49 9.96
N VAL A 43 -10.34 -2.13 8.80
CA VAL A 43 -10.53 -1.57 7.49
C VAL A 43 -11.99 -1.80 7.12
N ARG A 44 -12.79 -0.73 7.17
CA ARG A 44 -14.15 -0.74 6.62
C ARG A 44 -14.04 -1.13 5.14
N PRO A 45 -14.57 -2.30 4.71
CA PRO A 45 -14.49 -2.71 3.32
C PRO A 45 -15.23 -1.67 2.47
N LYS A 46 -14.51 -1.04 1.54
CA LYS A 46 -15.04 0.01 0.67
C LYS A 46 -15.62 -0.57 -0.61
N GLU A 47 -15.09 -1.71 -1.07
CA GLU A 47 -15.49 -2.33 -2.32
C GLU A 47 -15.77 -3.84 -2.23
N LEU A 48 -16.55 -4.31 -3.20
CA LEU A 48 -16.95 -5.71 -3.38
C LEU A 48 -15.75 -6.65 -3.59
N LYS A 49 -14.67 -6.11 -4.17
CA LYS A 49 -13.42 -6.83 -4.42
C LYS A 49 -12.64 -7.10 -3.13
N ASP A 50 -12.89 -6.32 -2.08
CA ASP A 50 -12.15 -6.39 -0.82
C ASP A 50 -12.62 -7.55 0.07
N VAL A 51 -13.84 -8.06 -0.17
CA VAL A 51 -14.39 -9.17 0.62
C VAL A 51 -14.14 -10.51 -0.10
N PRO A 52 -13.19 -11.33 0.39
CA PRO A 52 -12.86 -12.60 -0.24
C PRO A 52 -14.10 -13.52 -0.25
N GLY A 53 -14.50 -13.93 -1.46
CA GLY A 53 -15.62 -14.83 -1.68
C GLY A 53 -16.93 -14.15 -2.09
N LEU A 54 -17.07 -12.83 -1.93
CA LEU A 54 -18.25 -12.09 -2.37
C LEU A 54 -18.45 -12.15 -3.90
N PRO A 55 -17.41 -12.00 -4.75
CA PRO A 55 -17.56 -12.17 -6.20
C PRO A 55 -18.06 -13.57 -6.60
N ARG A 56 -17.66 -14.62 -5.86
CA ARG A 56 -18.13 -16.00 -6.12
C ARG A 56 -19.59 -16.17 -5.75
N LEU A 57 -20.04 -15.53 -4.67
CA LEU A 57 -21.44 -15.56 -4.26
C LEU A 57 -22.31 -14.81 -5.26
N ALA A 58 -21.89 -13.60 -5.68
CA ALA A 58 -22.57 -12.83 -6.71
C ALA A 58 -22.64 -13.61 -8.04
N LYS A 59 -21.53 -14.25 -8.45
CA LYS A 59 -21.49 -15.12 -9.64
C LYS A 59 -22.53 -16.23 -9.63
N ARG A 60 -22.78 -16.85 -8.47
CA ARG A 60 -23.81 -17.88 -8.38
C ARG A 60 -25.20 -17.33 -8.68
N VAL A 61 -25.53 -16.14 -8.16
CA VAL A 61 -26.85 -15.52 -8.34
C VAL A 61 -27.05 -15.14 -9.81
N TYR A 62 -26.13 -14.38 -10.39
CA TYR A 62 -26.33 -13.92 -11.76
C TYR A 62 -26.20 -15.04 -12.79
N ALA A 63 -25.38 -16.08 -12.55
CA ALA A 63 -25.25 -17.20 -13.48
C ALA A 63 -26.56 -17.98 -13.63
N GLU A 64 -27.29 -18.19 -12.53
CA GLU A 64 -28.59 -18.88 -12.56
C GLU A 64 -29.62 -18.06 -13.34
N VAL A 65 -29.67 -16.74 -13.11
CA VAL A 65 -30.59 -15.86 -13.86
C VAL A 65 -30.19 -15.83 -15.33
N PHE A 66 -28.92 -15.55 -15.65
CA PHE A 66 -28.41 -15.49 -17.03
C PHE A 66 -28.73 -16.74 -17.86
N GLN A 67 -28.62 -17.94 -17.28
CA GLN A 67 -28.99 -19.19 -17.96
C GLN A 67 -30.46 -19.23 -18.39
N ARG A 68 -31.40 -18.72 -17.57
CA ARG A 68 -32.84 -18.65 -17.92
C ARG A 68 -33.11 -17.70 -19.09
N TYR A 69 -32.26 -16.70 -19.24
CA TYR A 69 -32.36 -15.69 -20.29
C TYR A 69 -31.52 -16.02 -21.54
N GLY A 70 -30.84 -17.17 -21.56
CA GLY A 70 -30.07 -17.66 -22.72
C GLY A 70 -28.64 -17.14 -22.81
N PHE A 71 -28.12 -16.54 -21.72
CA PHE A 71 -26.73 -16.13 -21.61
C PHE A 71 -25.89 -17.25 -20.98
N SER A 72 -24.56 -17.19 -21.15
CA SER A 72 -23.67 -18.15 -20.49
C SER A 72 -23.56 -17.81 -19.01
N GLY A 73 -23.60 -18.84 -18.14
CA GLY A 73 -23.37 -18.65 -16.70
C GLY A 73 -21.95 -18.18 -16.36
N ASP A 74 -21.03 -18.22 -17.33
CA ASP A 74 -19.66 -17.73 -17.19
C ASP A 74 -19.48 -16.27 -17.61
N ASP A 75 -20.49 -15.67 -18.25
CA ASP A 75 -20.42 -14.26 -18.65
C ASP A 75 -20.36 -13.36 -17.42
N SER A 76 -19.49 -12.35 -17.46
CA SER A 76 -19.39 -11.37 -16.37
C SER A 76 -20.62 -10.45 -16.35
N LEU A 77 -21.01 -9.97 -15.17
CA LEU A 77 -22.15 -9.05 -15.04
C LEU A 77 -22.06 -7.84 -15.98
N PRO A 78 -20.93 -7.10 -16.08
CA PRO A 78 -20.80 -5.99 -17.02
C PRO A 78 -20.97 -6.40 -18.49
N ALA A 79 -20.38 -7.55 -18.88
CA ALA A 79 -20.45 -8.02 -20.27
C ALA A 79 -21.88 -8.28 -20.76
N VAL A 80 -22.81 -8.60 -19.84
CA VAL A 80 -24.23 -8.77 -20.16
C VAL A 80 -25.02 -7.47 -19.99
N LEU A 81 -24.73 -6.68 -18.95
CA LEU A 81 -25.48 -5.46 -18.64
C LEU A 81 -25.15 -4.28 -19.59
N ASP A 82 -23.90 -4.10 -20.03
CA ASP A 82 -23.52 -2.97 -20.88
C ASP A 82 -24.24 -3.00 -22.25
N PRO A 83 -24.33 -4.14 -22.96
CA PRO A 83 -25.12 -4.22 -24.18
C PRO A 83 -26.62 -3.99 -23.95
N VAL A 84 -27.15 -4.44 -22.81
CA VAL A 84 -28.55 -4.23 -22.43
C VAL A 84 -28.83 -2.74 -22.21
N LEU A 85 -27.96 -2.03 -21.51
CA LEU A 85 -28.07 -0.58 -21.29
C LEU A 85 -27.93 0.20 -22.59
N LYS A 86 -27.00 -0.21 -23.47
CA LYS A 86 -26.85 0.40 -24.80
C LYS A 86 -28.11 0.27 -25.66
N THR A 87 -28.84 -0.83 -25.51
CA THR A 87 -30.08 -1.09 -26.26
C THR A 87 -31.31 -0.47 -25.59
N HIS A 88 -31.34 -0.43 -24.26
CA HIS A 88 -32.50 -0.06 -23.44
C HIS A 88 -32.09 0.91 -22.31
N PRO A 89 -31.75 2.17 -22.60
CA PRO A 89 -31.22 3.12 -21.60
C PRO A 89 -32.19 3.42 -20.46
N GLN A 90 -33.50 3.26 -20.66
CA GLN A 90 -34.50 3.42 -19.58
C GLN A 90 -34.34 2.44 -18.41
N LEU A 91 -33.57 1.36 -18.56
CA LEU A 91 -33.33 0.37 -17.49
C LEU A 91 -32.13 0.75 -16.60
N ASN A 92 -31.49 1.91 -16.83
CA ASN A 92 -30.30 2.33 -16.09
C ASN A 92 -30.51 2.39 -14.57
N SER A 93 -31.68 2.84 -14.11
CA SER A 93 -31.99 2.92 -12.68
C SER A 93 -31.95 1.55 -11.98
N GLN A 94 -32.43 0.49 -12.66
CA GLN A 94 -32.40 -0.87 -12.11
C GLN A 94 -30.98 -1.44 -12.07
N VAL A 95 -30.17 -1.15 -13.09
CA VAL A 95 -28.77 -1.59 -13.13
C VAL A 95 -27.96 -0.88 -12.04
N GLU A 96 -28.15 0.41 -11.84
CA GLU A 96 -27.56 1.15 -10.73
C GLU A 96 -27.99 0.59 -9.37
N GLU A 97 -29.27 0.21 -9.21
CA GLU A 97 -29.75 -0.44 -7.98
C GLU A 97 -29.04 -1.79 -7.73
N ILE A 98 -28.82 -2.60 -8.78
CA ILE A 98 -28.03 -3.83 -8.67
C ILE A 98 -26.60 -3.50 -8.21
N TRP A 99 -25.95 -2.51 -8.81
CA TRP A 99 -24.61 -2.09 -8.42
C TRP A 99 -24.56 -1.55 -6.98
N GLN A 100 -25.59 -0.85 -6.54
CA GLN A 100 -25.71 -0.37 -5.16
C GLN A 100 -25.90 -1.51 -4.17
N LEU A 101 -26.71 -2.52 -4.46
CA LEU A 101 -26.87 -3.72 -3.61
C LEU A 101 -25.59 -4.54 -3.50
N LEU A 102 -24.79 -4.50 -4.55
CA LEU A 102 -23.49 -5.13 -4.64
C LEU A 102 -22.42 -4.32 -3.89
N ARG A 103 -22.54 -2.98 -3.83
CA ARG A 103 -21.69 -2.12 -3.00
C ARG A 103 -22.03 -2.31 -1.52
N LEU A 104 -21.02 -2.59 -0.69
CA LEU A 104 -21.23 -2.77 0.74
C LEU A 104 -21.63 -1.42 1.39
N PRO A 105 -22.53 -1.42 2.39
CA PRO A 105 -23.09 -0.22 3.01
C PRO A 105 -22.05 0.70 3.70
N GLY A 106 -20.79 0.26 3.84
CA GLY A 106 -19.68 1.10 4.31
C GLY A 106 -19.18 2.14 3.30
N GLY A 107 -19.66 2.11 2.05
CA GLY A 107 -19.25 2.98 0.95
C GLY A 107 -20.27 4.05 0.55
N GLN A 108 -21.34 4.26 1.34
CA GLN A 108 -22.26 5.36 1.13
C GLN A 108 -21.55 6.66 1.51
N LYS A 109 -20.88 7.27 0.53
CA LYS A 109 -20.41 8.65 0.62
C LYS A 109 -21.65 9.52 0.78
N ASP A 110 -21.85 10.04 1.97
CA ASP A 110 -22.72 11.19 2.19
C ASP A 110 -22.38 12.26 1.14
N GLY A 111 -23.42 12.79 0.51
CA GLY A 111 -23.35 13.54 -0.73
C GLY A 111 -22.29 14.64 -0.73
N ILE A 112 -21.23 14.41 -1.49
CA ILE A 112 -20.46 15.48 -2.12
C ILE A 112 -20.38 15.09 -3.58
N GLU A 113 -21.07 15.90 -4.38
CA GLU A 113 -20.95 16.00 -5.82
C GLU A 113 -19.48 16.26 -6.15
N SER A 114 -18.75 15.23 -6.59
CA SER A 114 -17.42 15.39 -7.17
C SER A 114 -17.28 14.46 -8.36
N THR A 115 -17.41 15.05 -9.53
CA THR A 115 -16.77 14.60 -10.76
C THR A 115 -15.29 14.35 -10.51
N SER A 116 -14.85 13.10 -10.60
CA SER A 116 -13.49 12.75 -11.02
C SER A 116 -13.46 11.26 -11.33
N GLU A 117 -13.54 10.99 -12.63
CA GLU A 117 -12.97 9.82 -13.27
C GLU A 117 -11.50 9.65 -12.86
N ASP A 118 -11.08 8.39 -12.91
CA ASP A 118 -9.69 7.90 -13.02
C ASP A 118 -8.85 7.72 -11.74
N ALA A 119 -9.20 6.60 -11.09
CA ALA A 119 -8.32 5.44 -10.94
C ALA A 119 -6.99 5.65 -10.19
N MET A 120 -7.04 5.38 -8.88
CA MET A 120 -5.97 4.63 -8.25
C MET A 120 -5.98 3.19 -8.80
N ASP A 121 -5.30 2.99 -9.93
CA ASP A 121 -5.11 1.68 -10.50
C ASP A 121 -4.21 0.84 -9.59
N ALA A 122 -4.79 -0.25 -9.08
CA ALA A 122 -4.07 -1.33 -8.45
C ALA A 122 -3.09 -1.93 -9.47
N MET A 123 -1.80 -1.76 -9.18
CA MET A 123 -0.66 -2.18 -9.99
C MET A 123 -0.78 -3.62 -10.52
N ASP A 124 -0.94 -3.73 -11.84
CA ASP A 124 -0.45 -4.87 -12.61
C ASP A 124 1.10 -4.82 -12.60
N PRO A 125 1.83 -5.89 -12.21
CA PRO A 125 3.29 -5.90 -12.19
C PRO A 125 3.94 -5.79 -13.59
N ARG A 126 3.13 -5.64 -14.65
CA ARG A 126 3.56 -5.33 -16.02
C ARG A 126 2.99 -4.03 -16.59
N ALA A 127 2.14 -3.30 -15.85
CA ALA A 127 1.71 -1.98 -16.26
C ALA A 127 2.93 -1.04 -16.30
N GLU A 128 2.99 -0.27 -17.36
CA GLU A 128 4.08 0.58 -17.78
C GLU A 128 4.63 1.41 -16.61
N ARG A 129 5.96 1.50 -16.49
CA ARG A 129 6.62 2.26 -15.43
C ARG A 129 6.14 3.71 -15.49
N GLN A 130 5.24 4.11 -14.58
CA GLN A 130 4.77 5.48 -14.48
C GLN A 130 5.96 6.38 -14.14
N LEU A 131 6.22 7.38 -14.99
CA LEU A 131 7.29 8.34 -14.79
C LEU A 131 6.77 9.49 -13.93
N LEU A 132 7.38 9.66 -12.75
CA LEU A 132 7.09 10.75 -11.83
C LEU A 132 8.16 11.83 -11.96
N ARG A 133 7.73 13.09 -12.15
CA ARG A 133 8.58 14.28 -12.01
C ARG A 133 8.37 14.87 -10.63
N LEU A 134 9.47 15.19 -9.94
CA LEU A 134 9.43 15.85 -8.63
C LEU A 134 8.82 17.25 -8.78
N GLY A 135 7.74 17.50 -8.04
CA GLY A 135 7.09 18.81 -7.96
C GLY A 135 8.01 19.88 -7.37
N ASN A 136 7.78 21.14 -7.74
CA ASN A 136 8.49 22.31 -7.20
C ASN A 136 10.03 22.26 -7.30
N THR A 137 10.54 21.57 -8.32
CA THR A 137 11.98 21.45 -8.62
C THR A 137 12.31 21.92 -10.04
N GLY A 138 13.34 22.74 -10.15
CA GLY A 138 13.87 23.25 -11.41
C GLY A 138 15.02 22.42 -11.97
N LYS A 139 15.74 23.02 -12.92
CA LYS A 139 16.86 22.37 -13.62
C LYS A 139 17.93 21.87 -12.63
N VAL A 140 18.52 20.73 -12.99
CA VAL A 140 19.59 20.10 -12.23
C VAL A 140 20.83 21.01 -12.20
N ALA A 141 21.32 21.31 -11.01
CA ALA A 141 22.41 22.25 -10.81
C ALA A 141 23.76 21.59 -11.16
N LYS A 142 24.24 21.79 -12.39
CA LYS A 142 25.59 21.47 -12.95
C LYS A 142 26.10 20.01 -12.86
N ASP A 143 25.71 19.23 -11.86
CA ASP A 143 26.20 17.87 -11.57
C ASP A 143 25.04 16.87 -11.54
N ALA A 144 24.50 16.53 -12.71
CA ALA A 144 23.35 15.63 -12.82
C ALA A 144 23.59 14.23 -12.26
N GLU A 145 24.82 13.74 -12.32
CA GLU A 145 25.18 12.44 -11.76
C GLU A 145 25.14 12.44 -10.23
N LYS A 146 25.60 13.51 -9.56
CA LYS A 146 25.50 13.62 -8.09
C LYS A 146 24.05 13.66 -7.61
N ALA A 147 23.18 14.34 -8.36
CA ALA A 147 21.76 14.39 -8.06
C ALA A 147 21.12 12.99 -8.19
N LYS A 148 21.44 12.24 -9.25
CA LYS A 148 20.96 10.86 -9.42
C LYS A 148 21.47 9.92 -8.33
N ASP A 149 22.73 10.04 -7.93
CA ASP A 149 23.33 9.25 -6.85
C ASP A 149 22.68 9.55 -5.51
N ALA A 150 22.45 10.82 -5.19
CA ALA A 150 21.75 11.22 -3.96
C ALA A 150 20.31 10.70 -3.93
N LEU A 151 19.60 10.80 -5.06
CA LEU A 151 18.23 10.33 -5.19
C LEU A 151 18.15 8.80 -5.09
N SER A 152 19.02 8.09 -5.81
CA SER A 152 19.05 6.62 -5.78
C SER A 152 19.42 6.12 -4.38
N LYS A 153 20.40 6.72 -3.70
CA LYS A 153 20.74 6.33 -2.32
C LYS A 153 19.56 6.43 -1.35
N LYS A 154 18.67 7.40 -1.55
CA LYS A 154 17.48 7.62 -0.72
C LYS A 154 16.30 6.73 -1.11
N ILE A 155 16.01 6.61 -2.40
CA ILE A 155 14.80 5.91 -2.89
C ILE A 155 15.04 4.41 -3.06
N LEU A 156 16.26 4.00 -3.39
CA LEU A 156 16.55 2.61 -3.73
C LEU A 156 16.37 1.71 -2.50
N LYS A 157 15.38 0.80 -2.61
CA LYS A 157 14.91 -0.14 -1.57
C LYS A 157 13.95 0.44 -0.52
N GLN A 158 13.55 1.70 -0.64
CA GLN A 158 12.53 2.28 0.25
C GLN A 158 11.18 2.34 -0.46
N MET A 159 10.11 2.11 0.28
CA MET A 159 8.77 2.41 -0.20
C MET A 159 8.59 3.93 -0.18
N ILE A 160 7.93 4.48 -1.20
CA ILE A 160 7.66 5.91 -1.34
C ILE A 160 6.16 6.16 -1.33
N TRP A 161 5.77 7.31 -0.80
CA TRP A 161 4.43 7.87 -0.96
C TRP A 161 4.52 9.04 -1.92
N TRP A 162 3.52 9.20 -2.76
CA TRP A 162 3.48 10.32 -3.70
C TRP A 162 2.06 10.89 -3.80
N LYS A 163 1.97 12.16 -4.15
CA LYS A 163 0.72 12.89 -4.37
C LYS A 163 0.85 13.68 -5.67
N ALA A 164 -0.11 13.49 -6.57
CA ALA A 164 -0.15 14.27 -7.81
C ALA A 164 -0.29 15.77 -7.50
N ALA A 165 0.38 16.60 -8.29
CA ALA A 165 0.16 18.03 -8.28
C ALA A 165 -1.29 18.37 -8.68
N PRO A 166 -1.86 19.51 -8.25
CA PRO A 166 -3.22 19.91 -8.61
C PRO A 166 -3.44 19.98 -10.13
N ASP A 167 -4.63 19.63 -10.60
CA ASP A 167 -4.96 19.61 -12.05
C ASP A 167 -4.90 20.99 -12.72
N ASP A 168 -4.99 22.06 -11.93
CA ASP A 168 -4.85 23.46 -12.38
C ASP A 168 -3.42 23.79 -12.86
N MET A 169 -2.48 22.89 -12.62
CA MET A 169 -1.09 23.05 -13.00
C MET A 169 -0.87 22.79 -14.50
N LYS A 170 -0.31 23.79 -15.19
CA LYS A 170 0.10 23.65 -16.59
C LYS A 170 1.25 22.65 -16.68
N ARG A 171 0.94 21.41 -17.09
CA ARG A 171 1.95 20.43 -17.50
C ARG A 171 2.81 21.04 -18.60
N THR A 172 4.13 20.89 -18.50
CA THR A 172 4.98 21.34 -19.60
C THR A 172 4.66 20.51 -20.85
N PRO A 173 4.84 21.05 -22.07
CA PRO A 173 4.60 20.29 -23.30
C PRO A 173 5.39 18.98 -23.36
N GLU A 174 6.56 18.94 -22.72
CA GLU A 174 7.42 17.76 -22.59
C GLU A 174 6.81 16.69 -21.66
N ASP A 175 6.16 17.11 -20.56
CA ASP A 175 5.51 16.21 -19.61
C ASP A 175 4.30 15.50 -20.24
N VAL A 176 3.53 16.24 -21.05
CA VAL A 176 2.35 15.68 -21.76
C VAL A 176 2.78 14.64 -22.80
N GLN A 177 3.86 14.89 -23.55
CA GLN A 177 4.34 13.96 -24.57
C GLN A 177 4.88 12.64 -23.99
N ARG A 178 5.42 12.68 -22.76
CA ARG A 178 6.07 11.52 -22.13
C ARG A 178 5.20 10.84 -21.07
N ASN A 179 3.93 11.24 -20.94
CA ASN A 179 3.01 10.76 -19.92
C ASN A 179 3.61 10.85 -18.50
N VAL A 180 4.26 11.97 -18.20
CA VAL A 180 4.93 12.21 -16.92
C VAL A 180 3.94 12.88 -15.96
N THR A 181 3.80 12.31 -14.77
CA THR A 181 2.97 12.89 -13.71
C THR A 181 3.86 13.72 -12.79
N VAL A 182 3.52 15.00 -12.61
CA VAL A 182 4.18 15.86 -11.62
C VAL A 182 3.61 15.52 -10.24
N ALA A 183 4.49 15.22 -9.29
CA ALA A 183 4.09 14.77 -7.98
C ALA A 183 5.07 15.20 -6.88
N ASP A 184 4.52 15.45 -5.70
CA ASP A 184 5.29 15.51 -4.47
C ASP A 184 5.54 14.09 -3.96
N VAL A 185 6.74 13.85 -3.48
CA VAL A 185 7.21 12.51 -3.10
C VAL A 185 7.81 12.53 -1.71
N TRP A 186 7.40 11.57 -0.88
CA TRP A 186 7.87 11.38 0.49
C TRP A 186 8.43 9.98 0.70
N THR A 187 9.40 9.88 1.59
CA THR A 187 9.82 8.58 2.15
C THR A 187 8.85 8.13 3.24
N LEU A 188 8.91 6.86 3.63
CA LEU A 188 8.18 6.37 4.80
C LEU A 188 8.56 7.07 6.11
N GLU A 189 9.73 7.69 6.17
CA GLU A 189 10.16 8.49 7.33
C GLU A 189 9.51 9.89 7.36
N GLY A 190 8.63 10.19 6.40
CA GLY A 190 8.00 11.50 6.24
C GLY A 190 8.92 12.56 5.65
N GLU A 191 10.08 12.17 5.10
CA GLU A 191 11.00 13.14 4.49
C GLU A 191 10.54 13.50 3.08
N HIS A 192 10.31 14.79 2.84
CA HIS A 192 9.94 15.32 1.53
C HIS A 192 11.15 15.35 0.58
N ILE A 193 11.11 14.53 -0.48
CA ILE A 193 12.22 14.33 -1.41
C ILE A 193 12.56 15.60 -2.21
N PRO A 194 11.60 16.33 -2.81
CA PRO A 194 11.87 17.63 -3.44
C PRO A 194 12.65 18.59 -2.54
N SER A 195 12.19 18.78 -1.30
CA SER A 195 12.85 19.65 -0.33
C SER A 195 14.23 19.15 0.09
N TYR A 196 14.44 17.83 0.20
CA TYR A 196 15.75 17.24 0.45
C TYR A 196 16.73 17.54 -0.70
N MET A 197 16.28 17.37 -1.96
CA MET A 197 17.12 17.59 -3.13
C MET A 197 17.49 19.06 -3.32
N VAL A 198 16.57 19.98 -3.02
CA VAL A 198 16.81 21.43 -3.02
C VAL A 198 17.79 21.83 -1.91
N ARG A 199 17.58 21.36 -0.67
CA ARG A 199 18.49 21.65 0.46
C ARG A 199 19.90 21.12 0.23
N GLY A 200 20.03 19.99 -0.45
CA GLY A 200 21.33 19.43 -0.84
C GLY A 200 22.02 20.18 -1.98
N GLY A 201 21.39 21.21 -2.57
CA GLY A 201 21.92 21.97 -3.70
C GLY A 201 21.93 21.18 -5.02
N PHE A 202 21.24 20.04 -5.08
CA PHE A 202 21.19 19.18 -6.27
C PHE A 202 20.20 19.71 -7.31
N LEU A 203 19.08 20.28 -6.85
CA LEU A 203 18.04 20.88 -7.68
C LEU A 203 17.83 22.35 -7.29
N SER A 204 17.46 23.16 -8.27
CA SER A 204 17.00 24.53 -8.02
C SER A 204 15.56 24.52 -7.50
N HIS A 205 15.24 25.37 -6.53
CA HIS A 205 13.86 25.55 -6.11
C HIS A 205 13.10 26.37 -7.15
N VAL A 206 11.94 25.88 -7.58
CA VAL A 206 11.00 26.62 -8.41
C VAL A 206 9.64 26.42 -7.78
N GLU A 207 9.04 27.49 -7.29
CA GLU A 207 7.69 27.44 -6.72
C GLU A 207 6.68 27.39 -7.88
N GLU A 208 6.32 26.17 -8.28
CA GLU A 208 5.35 25.95 -9.36
C GLU A 208 3.91 25.90 -8.81
N TYR A 209 3.72 25.50 -7.55
CA TYR A 209 2.45 25.53 -6.83
C TYR A 209 2.65 25.52 -5.31
N GLN A 210 1.62 26.00 -4.59
CA GLN A 210 1.64 26.09 -3.12
C GLN A 210 1.34 24.72 -2.51
N ASP A 211 2.32 24.14 -1.82
CA ASP A 211 2.19 22.82 -1.20
C ASP A 211 1.80 22.94 0.29
N ALA A 212 0.54 22.61 0.59
CA ALA A 212 0.02 22.64 1.96
C ALA A 212 0.50 21.46 2.83
N MET A 213 1.03 20.39 2.23
CA MET A 213 1.37 19.14 2.95
C MET A 213 2.87 18.99 3.26
N ALA A 214 3.74 19.61 2.47
CA ALA A 214 5.19 19.65 2.73
C ALA A 214 5.52 20.12 4.15
N ASP A 215 4.78 21.11 4.65
CA ASP A 215 5.09 21.77 5.92
C ASP A 215 4.72 20.91 7.15
N ILE A 216 3.60 20.18 7.10
CA ILE A 216 3.05 19.50 8.28
C ILE A 216 3.89 18.26 8.64
N LEU A 217 4.25 17.44 7.66
CA LEU A 217 4.98 16.18 7.92
C LEU A 217 6.48 16.42 8.12
N SER A 218 7.06 17.39 7.41
CA SER A 218 8.49 17.70 7.54
C SER A 218 8.80 18.34 8.89
N VAL A 219 7.94 19.23 9.38
CA VAL A 219 8.12 19.87 10.70
C VAL A 219 7.92 18.86 11.83
N ALA A 220 6.93 17.97 11.73
CA ALA A 220 6.71 16.92 12.72
C ALA A 220 7.89 15.93 12.80
N SER A 221 8.40 15.47 11.66
CA SER A 221 9.54 14.54 11.59
C SER A 221 10.84 15.19 12.06
N ALA A 222 11.09 16.46 11.68
CA ALA A 222 12.26 17.20 12.15
C ALA A 222 12.23 17.44 13.67
N LYS A 223 11.05 17.78 14.20
CA LYS A 223 10.86 17.96 15.65
C LYS A 223 11.06 16.65 16.41
N GLN A 224 10.51 15.54 15.92
CA GLN A 224 10.67 14.23 16.56
C GLN A 224 12.14 13.75 16.54
N LYS A 225 12.87 13.96 15.43
CA LYS A 225 14.31 13.63 15.37
C LYS A 225 15.13 14.51 16.32
N HIS A 226 14.77 15.78 16.47
CA HIS A 226 15.42 16.67 17.44
C HIS A 226 15.15 16.20 18.88
N ASP A 227 13.90 15.91 19.22
CA ASP A 227 13.50 15.46 20.56
C ASP A 227 14.19 14.13 20.93
N GLN A 228 14.29 13.19 19.99
CA GLN A 228 15.03 11.93 20.18
C GLN A 228 16.54 12.15 20.36
N LEU A 229 17.15 13.10 19.65
CA LEU A 229 18.57 13.40 19.83
C LEU A 229 18.84 14.07 21.17
N SER A 230 17.96 14.98 21.62
CA SER A 230 18.09 15.55 22.97
C SER A 230 17.93 14.49 24.06
N GLU A 231 16.99 13.56 23.92
CA GLU A 231 16.80 12.47 24.90
C GLU A 231 18.02 11.53 24.94
N ILE A 232 18.60 11.20 23.79
CA ILE A 232 19.83 10.40 23.73
C ILE A 232 21.03 11.17 24.34
N GLN A 233 21.10 12.48 24.11
CA GLN A 233 22.18 13.30 24.67
C GLN A 233 22.04 13.47 26.20
N GLU A 234 20.82 13.58 26.69
CA GLU A 234 20.53 13.61 28.13
C GLU A 234 20.80 12.26 28.80
N THR A 235 20.44 11.14 28.17
CA THR A 235 20.73 9.81 28.71
C THR A 235 22.23 9.52 28.72
N LEU A 236 22.97 9.85 27.65
CA LEU A 236 24.43 9.74 27.62
C LEU A 236 25.11 10.67 28.63
N GLY A 237 24.61 11.90 28.79
CA GLY A 237 25.10 12.85 29.78
C GLY A 237 24.85 12.37 31.22
N ALA A 238 23.68 11.81 31.49
CA ALA A 238 23.33 11.23 32.78
C ALA A 238 24.20 10.01 33.11
N GLU A 239 24.38 9.08 32.17
CA GLU A 239 25.27 7.91 32.34
C GLU A 239 26.73 8.32 32.55
N LEU A 240 27.24 9.32 31.82
CA LEU A 240 28.58 9.86 32.05
C LEU A 240 28.71 10.52 33.43
N SER A 241 27.66 11.22 33.89
CA SER A 241 27.66 11.82 35.22
C SER A 241 27.62 10.76 36.32
N GLU A 242 26.90 9.66 36.14
CA GLU A 242 26.88 8.54 37.09
C GLU A 242 28.20 7.78 37.09
N LEU A 243 28.81 7.56 35.92
CA LEU A 243 30.15 6.97 35.82
C LEU A 243 31.21 7.86 36.46
N SER A 244 31.11 9.18 36.32
CA SER A 244 32.03 10.13 36.98
C SER A 244 31.88 10.08 38.51
N LYS A 245 30.64 10.03 39.02
CA LYS A 245 30.37 9.90 40.47
C LYS A 245 30.81 8.54 41.01
N LEU A 246 30.66 7.46 40.24
CA LEU A 246 31.16 6.14 40.59
C LEU A 246 32.69 6.07 40.54
N SER A 247 33.35 6.87 39.69
CA SER A 247 34.81 6.99 39.67
C SER A 247 35.35 7.84 40.83
N GLU A 248 34.60 8.85 41.28
CA GLU A 248 34.94 9.65 42.48
C GLU A 248 34.68 8.87 43.79
N LEU A 249 33.63 8.03 43.85
CA LEU A 249 33.37 7.15 45.00
C LEU A 249 34.36 5.97 45.13
N LYS A 250 35.24 5.77 44.14
CA LYS A 250 36.32 4.79 44.18
C LYS A 250 37.70 5.41 44.43
N GLN A 251 37.73 6.70 44.79
CA GLN A 251 38.96 7.44 45.12
C GLN A 251 39.14 7.61 46.63
N VAL A 252 39.04 6.51 47.39
CA VAL A 252 39.66 6.41 48.73
C VAL A 252 40.32 5.03 48.81
N ASP A 253 41.60 5.07 49.20
CA ASP A 253 42.59 3.99 49.34
C ASP A 253 43.24 3.44 48.05
N GLU A 254 44.30 4.14 47.63
CA GLU A 254 45.48 3.44 47.08
C GLU A 254 46.01 2.46 48.14
N PRO A 255 46.41 1.26 47.72
CA PRO A 255 47.83 1.00 47.83
C PRO A 255 48.46 0.63 46.48
N LYS A 256 49.61 1.25 46.22
CA LYS A 256 50.59 0.86 45.21
C LYS A 256 50.82 -0.65 45.28
N THR A 257 50.54 -1.41 44.23
CA THR A 257 51.44 -2.43 43.65
C THR A 257 50.84 -3.23 42.48
N HIS A 258 51.68 -3.38 41.45
CA HIS A 258 51.76 -4.46 40.46
C HIS A 258 50.58 -4.78 39.51
N SER A 259 50.80 -4.41 38.24
CA SER A 259 50.89 -5.34 37.10
C SER A 259 50.18 -6.68 37.28
N SER A 260 48.95 -6.81 36.78
CA SER A 260 48.42 -7.99 36.06
C SER A 260 46.89 -8.03 36.10
N ALA A 261 46.24 -7.68 34.98
CA ALA A 261 45.00 -8.37 34.65
C ALA A 261 44.79 -8.53 33.12
N PRO A 262 45.78 -9.04 32.35
CA PRO A 262 45.57 -9.41 30.94
C PRO A 262 44.46 -10.47 30.76
N TRP A 263 44.07 -11.17 31.83
CA TRP A 263 43.00 -12.17 31.83
C TRP A 263 41.59 -11.56 31.71
N LEU A 264 41.36 -10.31 32.16
CA LEU A 264 40.06 -9.62 31.99
C LEU A 264 39.79 -9.29 30.51
N ALA A 265 40.82 -8.88 29.77
CA ALA A 265 40.71 -8.65 28.32
C ALA A 265 40.43 -9.96 27.56
N LEU A 266 41.06 -11.07 27.98
CA LEU A 266 40.80 -12.41 27.42
C LEU A 266 39.35 -12.88 27.66
N LEU A 267 38.79 -12.61 28.84
CA LEU A 267 37.39 -12.94 29.15
C LEU A 267 36.40 -12.17 28.25
N LEU A 268 36.66 -10.87 28.02
CA LEU A 268 35.84 -10.05 27.12
C LEU A 268 35.88 -10.56 25.67
N ILE A 269 37.06 -10.93 25.18
CA ILE A 269 37.22 -11.48 23.83
C ILE A 269 36.47 -12.82 23.69
N LEU A 270 36.57 -13.72 24.67
CA LEU A 270 35.86 -15.00 24.68
C LEU A 270 34.33 -14.82 24.68
N LEU A 271 33.82 -13.83 25.41
CA LEU A 271 32.40 -13.51 25.43
C LEU A 271 31.88 -13.09 24.04
N VAL A 272 32.62 -12.24 23.34
CA VAL A 272 32.26 -11.78 21.98
C VAL A 272 32.24 -12.95 20.99
N PHE A 273 33.22 -13.86 21.07
CA PHE A 273 33.24 -15.05 20.21
C PHE A 273 32.07 -16.02 20.50
N ALA A 274 31.68 -16.18 21.76
CA ALA A 274 30.54 -17.03 22.11
C ALA A 274 29.21 -16.49 21.54
N ILE A 275 29.01 -15.18 21.57
CA ILE A 275 27.81 -14.53 21.02
C ILE A 275 27.78 -14.64 19.49
N MET A 276 28.92 -14.40 18.83
CA MET A 276 29.06 -14.56 17.37
C MET A 276 28.82 -16.01 16.93
N GLY A 277 29.35 -17.00 17.67
CA GLY A 277 29.15 -18.42 17.39
C GLY A 277 27.68 -18.86 17.48
N LEU A 278 26.94 -18.36 18.47
CA LEU A 278 25.51 -18.65 18.62
C LEU A 278 24.67 -18.09 17.46
N ALA A 279 25.02 -16.91 16.94
CA ALA A 279 24.32 -16.29 15.82
C ALA A 279 24.49 -17.11 14.53
N VAL A 280 25.70 -17.57 14.23
CA VAL A 280 25.98 -18.41 13.06
C VAL A 280 25.27 -19.77 13.18
N TRP A 281 25.26 -20.38 14.37
CA TRP A 281 24.60 -21.68 14.56
C TRP A 281 23.08 -21.63 14.36
N ARG A 282 22.42 -20.51 14.69
CA ARG A 282 20.98 -20.34 14.44
C ARG A 282 20.63 -20.26 12.95
N LEU A 283 21.51 -19.73 12.11
CA LEU A 283 21.26 -19.62 10.66
C LEU A 283 21.47 -20.93 9.90
N SER A 284 22.26 -21.87 10.43
CA SER A 284 22.58 -23.12 9.74
C SER A 284 21.60 -24.28 9.98
N ARG A 285 20.45 -24.09 10.63
CA ARG A 285 19.48 -25.20 10.81
C ARG A 285 18.72 -25.47 9.51
N PRO A 286 18.92 -26.63 8.85
CA PRO A 286 18.19 -26.98 7.64
C PRO A 286 16.72 -27.24 7.95
N THR A 287 15.82 -26.57 7.23
CA THR A 287 14.37 -26.80 7.36
C THR A 287 13.99 -28.21 6.88
N PRO A 288 13.16 -28.96 7.63
CA PRO A 288 12.75 -30.30 7.23
C PRO A 288 11.86 -30.26 5.98
N LYS A 289 12.31 -30.93 4.91
CA LYS A 289 11.55 -31.11 3.65
C LYS A 289 10.27 -31.91 3.94
N LYS A 290 9.11 -31.32 3.63
CA LYS A 290 7.80 -31.99 3.69
C LYS A 290 7.74 -33.12 2.66
N THR A 291 7.70 -34.36 3.15
CA THR A 291 7.49 -35.59 2.37
C THR A 291 6.06 -35.60 1.81
N LYS A 292 5.91 -35.44 0.48
CA LYS A 292 4.64 -35.62 -0.23
C LYS A 292 4.26 -37.11 -0.24
N ARG A 293 3.28 -37.49 0.59
CA ARG A 293 2.60 -38.78 0.52
C ARG A 293 1.65 -38.76 -0.69
N LYS A 294 1.98 -39.53 -1.73
CA LYS A 294 1.08 -39.81 -2.87
C LYS A 294 0.00 -40.77 -2.39
N GLU A 295 -1.23 -40.26 -2.28
CA GLU A 295 -2.42 -41.09 -2.17
C GLU A 295 -2.75 -41.65 -3.56
N LYS A 296 -2.79 -42.98 -3.65
CA LYS A 296 -3.10 -43.73 -4.86
C LYS A 296 -4.42 -44.45 -4.58
N GLY A 297 -5.55 -43.76 -4.77
CA GLY A 297 -6.87 -44.39 -4.86
C GLY A 297 -7.00 -45.04 -6.23
N GLU A 298 -7.12 -46.36 -6.32
CA GLU A 298 -8.34 -47.16 -6.11
C GLU A 298 -9.01 -47.43 -7.46
N LYS A 299 -8.65 -48.60 -8.02
CA LYS A 299 -9.44 -49.32 -9.03
C LYS A 299 -9.72 -50.69 -8.41
N ALA A 300 -10.97 -50.95 -8.08
CA ALA A 300 -11.48 -52.29 -7.86
C ALA A 300 -12.99 -52.33 -8.15
N ALA A 301 -13.36 -53.33 -8.95
CA ALA A 301 -14.69 -53.86 -9.23
C ALA A 301 -15.66 -52.98 -10.02
#